data_AF-A0A2X2BJC4-F1
#
_entry.id   AF-A0A2X2BJC4-F1
#
_cell.length_a   1.000
_cell.length_b   1.000
_cell.length_c   1.000
_cell.angle_alpha   90.00
_cell.angle_beta   90.00
_cell.angle_gamma   90.00
#
_symmetry.space_group_name_H-M   'P 1'
#
loop_
_entity.id
_entity.type
_entity.pdbx_description
1 polymer ?
#
loop_
_entity_poly.entity_id
_entity_poly.type
_entity_poly.pdbx_seq_one_letter_code
_entity_poly.pdbx_strand_id
1 'polypeptide(L)'
;MHVVLFHKRTLVSMIVSLSLFSLNSYSKTKDNTTDLGQIQVADNLEKDQQGYAQVYEKDVANIYLGKALIERYQGVSPADLFKSAIGVYSGEARNGGALDPNIRGIQGQGRIPVTVDGTEQAITVYRGYSGASNRNYIDSNLISSIYIEKGPSLNPNIKTGIGGGVAIKTLDIRDIVPIGESFGINFKGDISNNATGYKDIYTNMIEEYRYYPKFYQQNAYIIDPALEITPKKVK
;
A
#
# COMPACT_ATOMS: atom_id res chain seq x y z
N MET A 1 15.07 16.52 10.59
CA MET A 1 14.06 15.82 11.40
C MET A 1 14.28 16.20 12.85
N HIS A 2 13.49 17.15 13.37
CA HIS A 2 13.47 17.43 14.80
C HIS A 2 12.05 17.23 15.29
N VAL A 3 11.85 16.14 16.02
CA VAL A 3 10.68 15.90 16.83
C VAL A 3 11.05 16.35 18.24
N VAL A 4 10.40 17.40 18.74
CA VAL A 4 10.54 17.82 20.14
C VAL A 4 9.54 17.00 20.96
N LEU A 5 10.06 16.00 21.66
CA LEU A 5 9.28 15.09 22.50
C LEU A 5 9.35 15.54 23.97
N PHE A 6 8.23 16.00 24.52
CA PHE A 6 8.12 16.24 25.96
C PHE A 6 8.11 14.91 26.71
N HIS A 7 9.11 14.69 27.55
CA HIS A 7 9.29 13.45 28.30
C HIS A 7 8.38 13.42 29.54
N LYS A 8 7.45 12.46 29.59
CA LYS A 8 6.87 11.98 30.86
C LYS A 8 7.44 10.59 31.16
N ARG A 9 8.28 10.52 32.19
CA ARG A 9 8.78 9.25 32.75
C ARG A 9 7.61 8.48 33.35
N THR A 10 7.27 7.33 32.77
CA THR A 10 6.36 6.35 33.37
C THR A 10 7.10 5.03 33.54
N LEU A 11 6.99 4.45 34.73
CA LEU A 11 7.65 3.22 35.16
C LEU A 11 7.14 2.03 34.33
N VAL A 12 8.07 1.29 33.73
CA VAL A 12 7.77 0.04 33.01
C VAL A 12 7.51 -1.07 34.03
N SER A 13 6.25 -1.50 34.15
CA SER A 13 5.88 -2.74 34.83
C SER A 13 5.88 -3.86 33.79
N MET A 14 6.80 -4.81 33.95
CA MET A 14 6.94 -5.98 33.08
C MET A 14 5.92 -7.05 33.49
N ILE A 15 4.71 -6.99 32.94
CA ILE A 15 3.70 -8.05 33.08
C ILE A 15 3.92 -9.06 31.96
N VAL A 16 4.44 -10.24 32.30
CA VAL A 16 4.47 -11.41 31.43
C VAL A 16 3.04 -11.95 31.33
N SER A 17 2.37 -11.74 30.21
CA SER A 17 1.04 -12.32 29.95
C SER A 17 1.19 -13.76 29.45
N LEU A 18 0.91 -14.71 30.33
CA LEU A 18 0.72 -16.11 29.99
C LEU A 18 -0.63 -16.23 29.25
N SER A 19 -0.61 -16.50 27.94
CA SER A 19 -1.82 -16.71 27.16
C SER A 19 -2.52 -18.00 27.61
N LEU A 20 -3.63 -17.84 28.35
CA LEU A 20 -4.56 -18.92 28.66
C LEU A 20 -5.25 -19.36 27.36
N PHE A 21 -4.95 -20.57 26.91
CA PHE A 21 -5.80 -21.28 25.94
C PHE A 21 -7.15 -21.58 26.62
N SER A 22 -8.20 -20.87 26.25
CA SER A 22 -9.58 -21.22 26.62
C SER A 22 -10.05 -22.40 25.77
N LEU A 23 -10.44 -23.50 26.41
CA LEU A 23 -11.14 -24.61 25.76
C LEU A 23 -12.50 -24.10 25.23
N ASN A 24 -12.71 -24.16 23.92
CA ASN A 24 -14.00 -23.86 23.30
C ASN A 24 -14.98 -25.00 23.60
N SER A 25 -15.96 -24.74 24.47
CA SER A 25 -17.10 -25.64 24.67
C SER A 25 -18.17 -25.35 23.61
N TYR A 26 -18.53 -26.38 22.85
CA TYR A 26 -19.61 -26.33 21.85
C TYR A 26 -20.97 -26.44 22.55
N SER A 27 -21.72 -25.34 22.64
CA SER A 27 -23.12 -25.35 23.05
C SER A 27 -24.02 -25.41 21.81
N LYS A 28 -24.82 -26.47 21.72
CA LYS A 28 -25.84 -26.67 20.66
C LYS A 28 -27.11 -25.89 21.04
N THR A 29 -27.51 -24.92 20.21
CA THR A 29 -28.72 -24.08 20.42
C THR A 29 -29.88 -24.48 19.49
N LYS A 30 -31.10 -24.32 20.00
CA LYS A 30 -32.41 -24.73 19.46
C LYS A 30 -32.83 -24.08 18.13
N ASP A 31 -33.48 -24.91 17.32
CA ASP A 31 -34.15 -24.82 16.00
C ASP A 31 -34.70 -23.51 15.38
N ASN A 32 -34.59 -22.30 15.97
CA ASN A 32 -35.12 -21.06 15.33
C ASN A 32 -34.13 -19.88 15.30
N THR A 33 -32.83 -20.13 15.48
CA THR A 33 -31.80 -19.08 15.41
C THR A 33 -30.86 -19.35 14.25
N THR A 34 -30.74 -18.39 13.32
CA THR A 34 -29.76 -18.44 12.24
C THR A 34 -28.35 -18.34 12.83
N ASP A 35 -27.57 -19.41 12.70
CA ASP A 35 -26.17 -19.42 13.08
C ASP A 35 -25.37 -18.56 12.09
N LEU A 36 -24.82 -17.44 12.57
CA LEU A 36 -23.98 -16.53 11.79
C LEU A 36 -22.55 -17.07 11.61
N GLY A 37 -22.23 -18.23 12.20
CA GLY A 37 -20.89 -18.77 12.24
C GLY A 37 -19.95 -17.92 13.10
N GLN A 38 -18.65 -18.15 12.96
CA GLN A 38 -17.63 -17.41 13.70
C GLN A 38 -17.46 -16.00 13.11
N ILE A 39 -17.93 -14.98 13.82
CA ILE A 39 -17.66 -13.58 13.50
C ILE A 39 -16.31 -13.20 14.11
N GLN A 40 -15.29 -13.00 13.27
CA GLN A 40 -14.02 -12.42 13.70
C GLN A 40 -14.13 -10.90 13.69
N VAL A 41 -14.15 -10.30 14.88
CA VAL A 41 -14.02 -8.85 15.03
C VAL A 41 -12.55 -8.56 15.24
N ALA A 42 -11.86 -8.16 14.17
CA ALA A 42 -10.49 -7.69 14.22
C ALA A 42 -10.47 -6.16 14.19
N ASP A 43 -9.65 -5.56 15.04
CA ASP A 43 -9.38 -4.13 14.98
C ASP A 43 -8.53 -3.83 13.73
N ASN A 44 -8.80 -2.72 13.04
CA ASN A 44 -8.15 -2.33 11.78
C ASN A 44 -6.75 -1.72 11.99
N LEU A 45 -6.10 -2.03 13.11
CA LEU A 45 -4.82 -1.43 13.52
C LEU A 45 -3.69 -1.75 12.55
N GLU A 46 -3.76 -2.94 11.93
CA GLU A 46 -2.77 -3.40 10.96
C GLU A 46 -3.39 -3.54 9.56
N LYS A 47 -4.17 -2.53 9.14
CA LYS A 47 -4.83 -2.49 7.82
C LYS A 47 -3.89 -2.89 6.68
N ASP A 48 -2.66 -2.34 6.67
CA ASP A 48 -1.69 -2.64 5.62
C ASP A 48 -1.21 -4.10 5.68
N GLN A 49 -1.05 -4.68 6.87
CA GLN A 49 -0.58 -6.07 7.03
C GLN A 49 -1.66 -7.04 6.60
N GLN A 50 -2.92 -6.75 6.94
CA GLN A 50 -4.08 -7.45 6.42
C GLN A 50 -4.14 -7.33 4.89
N GLY A 51 -3.94 -6.13 4.33
CA GLY A 51 -3.92 -5.91 2.89
C GLY A 51 -2.85 -6.75 2.17
N TYR A 52 -1.63 -6.81 2.71
CA TYR A 52 -0.57 -7.66 2.16
C TYR A 52 -0.86 -9.16 2.33
N ALA A 53 -1.48 -9.59 3.43
CA ALA A 53 -1.87 -10.98 3.64
C ALA A 53 -2.98 -11.42 2.66
N GLN A 54 -4.00 -10.58 2.48
CA GLN A 54 -5.15 -10.84 1.60
C GLN A 54 -4.77 -11.06 0.12
N VAL A 55 -3.63 -10.52 -0.33
CA VAL A 55 -3.08 -10.79 -1.68
C VAL A 55 -2.89 -12.29 -1.89
N TYR A 56 -2.42 -13.02 -0.88
CA TYR A 56 -2.14 -14.45 -0.98
C TYR A 56 -3.34 -15.35 -0.68
N GLU A 57 -4.41 -14.81 -0.10
CA GLU A 57 -5.64 -15.56 0.20
C GLU A 57 -6.59 -15.63 -1.00
N LYS A 58 -6.45 -14.72 -1.96
CA LYS A 58 -7.34 -14.58 -3.11
C LYS A 58 -6.84 -15.41 -4.30
N ASP A 59 -7.75 -16.08 -4.99
CA ASP A 59 -7.47 -16.85 -6.22
C ASP A 59 -7.43 -15.96 -7.49
N VAL A 60 -6.94 -14.72 -7.35
CA VAL A 60 -6.82 -13.77 -8.47
C VAL A 60 -5.44 -13.12 -8.46
N ALA A 61 -4.94 -12.76 -9.63
CA ALA A 61 -3.66 -12.09 -9.75
C ALA A 61 -3.81 -10.61 -9.31
N ASN A 62 -3.54 -10.32 -8.04
CA ASN A 62 -3.69 -8.98 -7.48
C ASN A 62 -2.37 -8.43 -6.92
N ILE A 63 -2.39 -7.17 -6.48
CA ILE A 63 -1.30 -6.45 -5.82
C ILE A 63 -1.94 -5.48 -4.82
N TYR A 64 -1.37 -5.40 -3.62
CA TYR A 64 -1.68 -4.38 -2.63
C TYR A 64 -0.47 -3.47 -2.42
N LEU A 65 -0.69 -2.16 -2.46
CA LEU A 65 0.31 -1.14 -2.14
C LEU A 65 -0.18 -0.36 -0.92
N GLY A 66 0.49 -0.52 0.21
CA GLY A 66 0.20 0.25 1.42
C GLY A 66 0.81 1.65 1.38
N LYS A 67 0.45 2.47 2.37
CA LYS A 67 0.85 3.89 2.46
C LYS A 67 2.37 4.05 2.40
N ALA A 68 3.10 3.26 3.19
CA ALA A 68 4.56 3.35 3.26
C ALA A 68 5.25 3.07 1.91
N LEU A 69 4.71 2.14 1.12
CA LEU A 69 5.22 1.85 -0.23
C LEU A 69 4.90 2.99 -1.20
N ILE A 70 3.69 3.53 -1.13
CA ILE A 70 3.25 4.66 -1.96
C ILE A 70 4.12 5.89 -1.69
N GLU A 71 4.36 6.21 -0.42
CA GLU A 71 5.21 7.34 -0.03
C GLU A 71 6.67 7.15 -0.39
N ARG A 72 7.16 5.91 -0.50
CA ARG A 72 8.51 5.62 -0.98
C ARG A 72 8.66 5.89 -2.48
N TYR A 73 7.66 5.53 -3.26
CA TYR A 73 7.70 5.65 -4.72
C TYR A 73 6.95 6.87 -5.26
N GLN A 74 6.50 7.78 -4.39
CA GLN A 74 5.97 9.06 -4.81
C GLN A 74 7.08 9.82 -5.56
N GLY A 75 6.97 9.83 -6.88
CA GLY A 75 7.89 10.53 -7.76
C GLY A 75 7.36 11.90 -8.12
N VAL A 76 7.86 12.43 -9.23
CA VAL A 76 7.39 13.69 -9.83
C VAL A 76 6.01 13.52 -10.48
N SER A 77 5.60 12.29 -10.78
CA SER A 77 4.37 11.98 -11.51
C SER A 77 3.50 10.97 -10.77
N PRO A 78 2.15 11.07 -10.83
CA PRO A 78 1.25 10.04 -10.32
C PRO A 78 1.50 8.65 -10.91
N ALA A 79 2.08 8.56 -12.10
CA ALA A 79 2.47 7.28 -12.69
C ALA A 79 3.54 6.51 -11.89
N ASP A 80 4.34 7.22 -11.09
CA ASP A 80 5.38 6.61 -10.26
C ASP A 80 4.77 5.75 -9.12
N LEU A 81 3.48 5.95 -8.81
CA LEU A 81 2.72 5.12 -7.86
C LEU A 81 2.71 3.63 -8.23
N PHE A 82 2.75 3.30 -9.53
CA PHE A 82 2.74 1.91 -10.00
C PHE A 82 4.14 1.31 -10.13
N LYS A 83 5.21 2.03 -9.78
CA LYS A 83 6.59 1.56 -10.01
C LYS A 83 6.95 0.30 -9.22
N SER A 84 6.32 0.09 -8.07
CA SER A 84 6.46 -1.14 -7.27
C SER A 84 5.54 -2.27 -7.74
N ALA A 85 4.54 -1.98 -8.59
CA ALA A 85 3.55 -2.95 -9.03
C ALA A 85 4.02 -3.70 -10.28
N ILE A 86 4.27 -5.00 -10.14
CA ILE A 86 4.78 -5.85 -11.23
C ILE A 86 3.73 -6.02 -12.33
N GLY A 87 4.11 -5.71 -13.57
CA GLY A 87 3.26 -5.84 -14.75
C GLY A 87 2.16 -4.77 -14.85
N VAL A 88 2.27 -3.71 -14.03
CA VAL A 88 1.43 -2.52 -14.07
C VAL A 88 2.31 -1.33 -14.42
N TYR A 89 1.88 -0.58 -15.42
CA TYR A 89 2.56 0.60 -15.94
C TYR A 89 1.57 1.77 -16.04
N SER A 90 2.05 2.92 -16.48
CA SER A 90 1.19 4.06 -16.83
C SER A 90 1.54 4.58 -18.22
N GLY A 91 0.52 4.74 -19.06
CA GLY A 91 0.67 5.22 -20.45
C GLY A 91 1.01 6.70 -20.58
N GLU A 92 0.72 7.53 -19.57
CA GLU A 92 0.88 8.99 -19.61
C GLU A 92 1.91 9.50 -18.57
N ALA A 93 2.89 8.66 -18.20
CA ALA A 93 3.77 8.89 -17.06
C ALA A 93 4.56 10.21 -17.06
N ARG A 94 4.84 10.78 -18.23
CA ARG A 94 5.63 12.01 -18.38
C ARG A 94 4.92 13.08 -19.22
N ASN A 95 3.66 12.87 -19.59
CA ASN A 95 2.93 13.77 -20.48
C ASN A 95 1.58 14.18 -19.86
N GLY A 96 1.60 15.22 -19.03
CA GLY A 96 0.37 15.89 -18.57
C GLY A 96 -0.18 15.46 -17.21
N GLY A 97 0.65 14.85 -16.34
CA GLY A 97 0.30 14.57 -14.93
C GLY A 97 -0.89 13.62 -14.72
N ALA A 98 -1.33 12.96 -15.80
CA ALA A 98 -2.45 12.03 -15.78
C ALA A 98 -1.98 10.60 -15.53
N LEU A 99 -2.86 9.80 -14.96
CA LEU A 99 -2.72 8.39 -14.68
C LEU A 99 -3.57 7.60 -15.67
N ASP A 100 -2.91 6.80 -16.51
CA ASP A 100 -3.57 5.83 -17.40
C ASP A 100 -2.97 4.45 -17.14
N PRO A 101 -3.58 3.64 -16.25
CA PRO A 101 -3.03 2.34 -15.92
C PRO A 101 -2.95 1.44 -17.15
N ASN A 102 -1.80 0.78 -17.31
CA ASN A 102 -1.58 -0.26 -18.28
C ASN A 102 -1.24 -1.56 -17.56
N ILE A 103 -2.07 -2.58 -17.69
CA ILE A 103 -1.84 -3.89 -17.10
C ILE A 103 -1.57 -4.85 -18.25
N ARG A 104 -0.35 -5.39 -18.29
CA ARG A 104 0.08 -6.40 -19.29
C ARG A 104 -0.23 -6.00 -20.75
N GLY A 105 -0.07 -4.72 -21.09
CA GLY A 105 -0.30 -4.20 -22.44
C GLY A 105 -1.72 -3.71 -22.72
N ILE A 106 -2.67 -3.95 -21.83
CA ILE A 106 -4.03 -3.42 -21.93
C ILE A 106 -4.07 -2.07 -21.22
N GLN A 107 -4.65 -1.04 -21.83
CA GLN A 107 -4.82 0.31 -21.26
C GLN A 107 -5.99 1.03 -21.91
N GLY A 108 -6.55 2.09 -21.32
CA GLY A 108 -7.60 2.94 -21.93
C GLY A 108 -9.02 2.70 -21.40
N GLN A 109 -9.96 3.51 -21.89
CA GLN A 109 -11.30 3.70 -21.30
C GLN A 109 -12.05 2.38 -21.10
N GLY A 110 -12.51 2.14 -19.86
CA GLY A 110 -13.29 0.96 -19.49
C GLY A 110 -12.52 -0.38 -19.52
N ARG A 111 -11.28 -0.40 -20.04
CA ARG A 111 -10.45 -1.62 -20.06
C ARG A 111 -9.77 -1.84 -18.73
N ILE A 112 -9.31 -0.76 -18.10
CA ILE A 112 -8.81 -0.75 -16.71
C ILE A 112 -9.43 0.47 -16.02
N PRO A 113 -10.62 0.33 -15.41
CA PRO A 113 -11.22 1.40 -14.64
C PRO A 113 -10.34 1.72 -13.42
N VAL A 114 -10.17 3.01 -13.15
CA VAL A 114 -9.57 3.53 -11.92
C VAL A 114 -10.71 3.96 -11.03
N THR A 115 -10.83 3.44 -9.82
CA THR A 115 -11.83 3.89 -8.85
C THR A 115 -11.15 4.55 -7.67
N VAL A 116 -11.62 5.72 -7.26
CA VAL A 116 -11.23 6.38 -6.01
C VAL A 116 -12.39 6.27 -5.04
N ASP A 117 -12.18 5.59 -3.92
CA ASP A 117 -13.20 5.33 -2.90
C ASP A 117 -14.51 4.75 -3.47
N GLY A 118 -14.39 3.88 -4.48
CA GLY A 118 -15.50 3.24 -5.19
C GLY A 118 -16.09 4.04 -6.36
N THR A 119 -15.71 5.31 -6.54
CA THR A 119 -16.16 6.12 -7.68
C THR A 119 -15.19 5.99 -8.84
N GLU A 120 -15.68 5.53 -10.00
CA GLU A 120 -14.85 5.45 -11.21
C GLU A 120 -14.43 6.83 -11.70
N GLN A 121 -13.14 6.96 -11.95
CA GLN A 121 -12.51 8.05 -12.64
C GLN A 121 -12.27 7.62 -14.09
N ALA A 122 -12.79 8.43 -15.02
CA ALA A 122 -12.52 8.26 -16.43
C ALA A 122 -12.74 9.60 -17.15
N ILE A 123 -11.64 10.28 -17.52
CA ILE A 123 -11.71 11.41 -18.43
C ILE A 123 -11.15 10.97 -19.77
N THR A 124 -12.04 10.71 -20.71
CA THR A 124 -11.64 10.34 -22.07
C THR A 124 -11.40 11.59 -22.89
N VAL A 125 -10.15 11.79 -23.28
CA VAL A 125 -9.73 12.91 -24.12
C VAL A 125 -9.42 12.40 -25.52
N TYR A 126 -10.12 12.95 -26.51
CA TYR A 126 -9.84 12.70 -27.92
C TYR A 126 -8.55 13.41 -28.33
N ARG A 127 -7.60 12.66 -28.92
CA ARG A 127 -6.28 13.15 -29.35
C ARG A 127 -6.10 13.13 -30.88
N GLY A 128 -7.19 13.21 -31.65
CA GLY A 128 -7.14 13.18 -33.12
C GLY A 128 -6.71 11.80 -33.64
N TYR A 129 -5.76 11.77 -34.59
CA TYR A 129 -5.24 10.53 -35.18
C TYR A 129 -4.58 9.58 -34.17
N SER A 130 -4.13 10.08 -33.02
CA SER A 130 -3.58 9.25 -31.93
C SER A 130 -4.65 8.54 -31.11
N GLY A 131 -5.94 8.65 -31.50
CA GLY A 131 -7.06 7.98 -30.86
C GLY A 131 -7.57 8.70 -29.62
N ALA A 132 -8.06 7.94 -28.64
CA ALA A 132 -8.55 8.46 -27.36
C ALA A 132 -7.62 8.02 -26.23
N SER A 133 -7.30 8.94 -25.31
CA SER A 133 -6.51 8.68 -24.10
C SER A 133 -7.42 8.80 -22.88
N ASN A 134 -7.26 7.89 -21.91
CA ASN A 134 -7.97 7.97 -20.63
C ASN A 134 -7.07 8.65 -19.62
N ARG A 135 -7.52 9.76 -19.04
CA ARG A 135 -6.74 10.55 -18.09
C ARG A 135 -7.43 10.56 -16.74
N ASN A 136 -6.70 10.17 -15.70
CA ASN A 136 -7.16 10.25 -14.32
C ASN A 136 -6.18 11.11 -13.52
N TYR A 137 -6.69 11.96 -12.64
CA TYR A 137 -5.86 12.82 -11.82
C TYR A 137 -6.03 12.41 -10.37
N ILE A 138 -4.90 12.16 -9.71
CA ILE A 138 -4.88 11.83 -8.30
C ILE A 138 -3.66 12.45 -7.62
N ASP A 139 -3.84 12.87 -6.38
CA ASP A 139 -2.78 13.34 -5.52
C ASP A 139 -2.22 12.17 -4.71
N SER A 140 -0.96 11.81 -4.96
CA SER A 140 -0.23 10.76 -4.25
C SER A 140 -0.21 10.95 -2.73
N ASN A 141 -0.28 12.18 -2.23
CA ASN A 141 -0.21 12.47 -0.79
C ASN A 141 -1.52 12.20 -0.06
N LEU A 142 -2.64 12.12 -0.78
CA LEU A 142 -3.96 11.86 -0.20
C LEU A 142 -4.38 10.39 -0.34
N ILE A 143 -3.44 9.52 -0.70
CA ILE A 143 -3.70 8.08 -0.88
C ILE A 143 -3.28 7.31 0.38
N SER A 144 -4.19 6.46 0.83
CA SER A 144 -3.98 5.49 1.90
C SER A 144 -3.42 4.17 1.37
N SER A 145 -4.03 3.63 0.32
CA SER A 145 -3.66 2.35 -0.26
C SER A 145 -4.13 2.23 -1.71
N ILE A 146 -3.44 1.40 -2.50
CA ILE A 146 -3.85 1.04 -3.86
C ILE A 146 -3.97 -0.48 -3.93
N TYR A 147 -5.12 -0.95 -4.35
CA TYR A 147 -5.38 -2.35 -4.67
C TYR A 147 -5.54 -2.50 -6.18
N ILE A 148 -4.80 -3.43 -6.77
CA ILE A 148 -4.78 -3.66 -8.21
C ILE A 148 -5.16 -5.10 -8.46
N GLU A 149 -6.13 -5.32 -9.32
CA GLU A 149 -6.52 -6.65 -9.78
C GLU A 149 -6.18 -6.76 -11.26
N LYS A 150 -5.45 -7.81 -11.65
CA LYS A 150 -4.93 -7.98 -13.02
C LYS A 150 -5.78 -9.00 -13.76
N GLY A 151 -6.26 -8.62 -14.94
CA GLY A 151 -7.16 -9.44 -15.75
C GLY A 151 -8.62 -9.32 -15.33
N PRO A 152 -9.54 -9.89 -16.13
CA PRO A 152 -10.96 -9.79 -15.87
C PRO A 152 -11.32 -10.58 -14.62
N SER A 153 -12.13 -9.99 -13.76
CA SER A 153 -12.58 -10.63 -12.51
C SER A 153 -13.90 -10.03 -12.08
N LEU A 154 -14.75 -10.83 -11.43
CA LEU A 154 -16.03 -10.38 -10.89
C LEU A 154 -15.90 -10.24 -9.38
N ASN A 155 -15.49 -9.06 -8.94
CA ASN A 155 -15.32 -8.74 -7.53
C ASN A 155 -16.24 -7.56 -7.16
N PRO A 156 -17.14 -7.70 -6.17
CA PRO A 156 -18.06 -6.61 -5.80
C PRO A 156 -17.34 -5.39 -5.22
N ASN A 157 -16.12 -5.56 -4.70
CA ASN A 157 -15.37 -4.50 -4.03
C ASN A 157 -14.47 -3.68 -4.96
N ILE A 158 -14.24 -4.14 -6.19
CA ILE A 158 -13.42 -3.43 -7.18
C ILE A 158 -14.09 -3.48 -8.54
N LYS A 159 -14.21 -2.33 -9.19
CA LYS A 159 -14.63 -2.29 -10.59
C LYS A 159 -13.47 -2.78 -11.45
N THR A 160 -13.75 -3.74 -12.33
CA THR A 160 -12.76 -4.33 -13.23
C THR A 160 -13.24 -4.23 -14.67
N GLY A 161 -12.29 -4.19 -15.60
CA GLY A 161 -12.51 -4.35 -17.03
C GLY A 161 -11.71 -5.54 -17.56
N ILE A 162 -11.51 -5.58 -18.88
CA ILE A 162 -10.80 -6.67 -19.57
C ILE A 162 -9.33 -6.78 -19.11
N GLY A 163 -8.68 -5.66 -18.81
CA GLY A 163 -7.28 -5.63 -18.36
C GLY A 163 -7.11 -5.81 -16.85
N GLY A 164 -8.20 -5.70 -16.07
CA GLY A 164 -8.16 -5.58 -14.62
C GLY A 164 -8.82 -4.32 -14.11
N GLY A 165 -8.50 -3.93 -12.88
CA GLY A 165 -9.01 -2.73 -12.23
C GLY A 165 -8.00 -2.18 -11.22
N VAL A 166 -8.06 -0.87 -10.98
CA VAL A 166 -7.27 -0.20 -9.96
C VAL A 166 -8.22 0.49 -8.98
N ALA A 167 -8.22 0.03 -7.73
CA ALA A 167 -8.94 0.67 -6.64
C ALA A 167 -7.98 1.45 -5.75
N ILE A 168 -8.21 2.75 -5.65
CA ILE A 168 -7.44 3.66 -4.83
C ILE A 168 -8.32 4.08 -3.65
N LYS A 169 -7.78 3.98 -2.45
CA LYS A 169 -8.42 4.45 -1.23
C LYS A 169 -7.71 5.70 -0.73
N THR A 170 -8.48 6.75 -0.44
CA THR A 170 -7.93 7.98 0.14
C THR A 170 -7.60 7.82 1.62
N LEU A 171 -6.84 8.76 2.18
CA LEU A 171 -6.45 8.76 3.60
C LEU A 171 -7.66 8.58 4.53
N ASP A 172 -7.55 7.61 5.42
CA ASP A 172 -8.52 7.32 6.47
C ASP A 172 -8.05 7.94 7.80
N ILE A 173 -8.96 8.06 8.78
CA ILE A 173 -8.67 8.60 10.11
C ILE A 173 -7.52 7.82 10.77
N ARG A 174 -7.48 6.49 10.57
CA ARG A 174 -6.47 5.60 11.15
C ARG A 174 -5.09 5.73 10.49
N ASP A 175 -4.99 6.42 9.35
CA ASP A 175 -3.70 6.72 8.73
C ASP A 175 -3.06 8.00 9.30
N ILE A 176 -3.82 8.80 10.06
CA ILE A 176 -3.40 10.10 10.61
C ILE A 176 -3.37 10.07 12.15
N VAL A 177 -4.40 9.52 12.78
CA VAL A 177 -4.59 9.56 14.23
C VAL A 177 -4.18 8.23 14.87
N PRO A 178 -3.17 8.22 15.75
CA PRO A 178 -2.79 7.03 16.50
C PRO A 178 -3.94 6.49 17.37
N ILE A 179 -3.83 5.22 17.74
CA ILE A 179 -4.84 4.55 18.56
C ILE A 179 -4.82 5.12 19.97
N GLY A 180 -6.00 5.38 20.52
CA GLY A 180 -6.16 6.01 21.84
C GLY A 180 -6.05 7.53 21.81
N GLU A 181 -5.73 8.13 20.66
CA GLU A 181 -5.77 9.58 20.46
C GLU A 181 -7.05 9.99 19.72
N SER A 182 -7.54 11.20 20.00
CA SER A 182 -8.73 11.77 19.38
C SER A 182 -8.42 12.83 18.33
N PHE A 183 -7.14 13.18 18.15
CA PHE A 183 -6.70 14.25 17.27
C PHE A 183 -5.32 13.96 16.70
N GLY A 184 -5.10 14.27 15.43
CA GLY A 184 -3.81 14.12 14.76
C GLY A 184 -3.69 15.07 13.58
N ILE A 185 -2.47 15.56 13.34
CA ILE A 185 -2.13 16.40 12.19
C ILE A 185 -0.97 15.72 11.46
N ASN A 186 -1.10 15.55 10.14
CA ASN A 186 -0.01 15.11 9.29
C ASN A 186 0.48 16.28 8.43
N PHE A 187 1.75 16.63 8.56
CA PHE A 187 2.40 17.63 7.73
C PHE A 187 3.44 16.97 6.85
N LYS A 188 3.34 17.21 5.55
CA LYS A 188 4.24 16.66 4.55
C LYS A 188 4.76 17.76 3.63
N GLY A 189 6.07 17.77 3.45
CA GLY A 189 6.76 18.72 2.59
C GLY A 189 7.94 18.05 1.93
N ASP A 190 7.95 18.06 0.61
CA ASP A 190 9.00 17.48 -0.21
C ASP A 190 9.75 18.60 -0.93
N ILE A 191 11.08 18.56 -0.86
CA ILE A 191 11.97 19.47 -1.59
C ILE A 191 12.83 18.58 -2.48
N SER A 192 12.80 18.83 -3.78
CA SER A 192 13.56 18.06 -4.76
C SER A 192 14.42 18.98 -5.61
N ASN A 193 15.65 18.55 -5.87
CA ASN A 193 16.48 19.10 -6.94
C ASN A 193 16.57 18.03 -8.05
N ASN A 194 16.52 18.45 -9.31
CA ASN A 194 16.64 17.54 -10.45
C ASN A 194 18.10 17.10 -10.65
N ALA A 195 18.76 16.70 -9.55
CA ALA A 195 20.16 16.31 -9.55
C ALA A 195 20.31 14.98 -10.28
N THR A 196 20.91 15.04 -11.47
CA THR A 196 21.33 13.88 -12.26
C THR A 196 22.68 13.31 -11.80
N GLY A 197 23.32 13.97 -10.84
CA GLY A 197 24.59 13.54 -10.28
C GLY A 197 24.43 12.23 -9.51
N TYR A 198 25.12 11.20 -9.97
CA TYR A 198 25.34 10.01 -9.16
C TYR A 198 25.98 10.46 -7.83
N LYS A 199 25.35 10.10 -6.70
CA LYS A 199 25.96 10.32 -5.40
C LYS A 199 27.06 9.27 -5.27
N ASP A 200 28.27 9.63 -5.70
CA ASP A 200 29.48 8.84 -5.47
C ASP A 200 29.61 8.59 -3.96
N ILE A 201 29.19 7.41 -3.52
CA ILE A 201 29.71 6.85 -2.29
C ILE A 201 31.12 6.45 -2.66
N TYR A 202 32.09 7.33 -2.40
CA TYR A 202 33.51 7.03 -2.54
C TYR A 202 33.81 5.76 -1.72
N THR A 203 33.75 4.61 -2.39
CA THR A 203 34.39 3.37 -1.94
C THR A 203 35.73 3.39 -2.63
N ASN A 204 36.77 3.67 -1.86
CA ASN A 204 38.14 3.37 -2.28
C ASN A 204 38.17 1.92 -2.78
N MET A 205 38.47 1.72 -4.07
CA MET A 205 38.45 0.41 -4.74
C MET A 205 39.47 -0.61 -4.19
N ILE A 206 40.16 -0.26 -3.11
CA ILE A 206 41.21 -1.03 -2.45
C ILE A 206 40.71 -1.58 -1.10
N GLU A 207 39.67 -0.98 -0.49
CA GLU A 207 39.13 -1.49 0.77
C GLU A 207 37.93 -2.38 0.54
N GLU A 208 37.91 -3.48 1.29
CA GLU A 208 36.84 -4.45 1.24
C GLU A 208 35.55 -3.83 1.81
N TYR A 209 34.46 -3.90 1.04
CA TYR A 209 33.18 -3.25 1.33
C TYR A 209 32.58 -3.59 2.71
N ARG A 210 33.01 -4.71 3.32
CA ARG A 210 32.62 -5.16 4.66
C ARG A 210 33.14 -4.26 5.79
N TYR A 211 34.20 -3.48 5.57
CA TYR A 211 34.78 -2.58 6.58
C TYR A 211 34.21 -1.16 6.54
N TYR A 212 33.27 -0.88 5.62
CA TYR A 212 32.61 0.41 5.58
C TYR A 212 31.52 0.50 6.65
N PRO A 213 31.60 1.45 7.59
CA PRO A 213 30.62 1.58 8.69
C PRO A 213 29.21 1.95 8.21
N LYS A 214 29.06 2.39 6.95
CA LYS A 214 27.77 2.68 6.32
C LYS A 214 27.09 1.47 5.67
N PHE A 215 27.83 0.41 5.37
CA PHE A 215 27.29 -0.82 4.77
C PHE A 215 27.14 -1.95 5.79
N TYR A 216 28.06 -2.02 6.76
CA TYR A 216 27.96 -2.96 7.88
C TYR A 216 27.27 -2.31 9.07
N GLN A 217 25.94 -2.22 9.03
CA GLN A 217 25.18 -2.00 10.24
C GLN A 217 25.01 -3.35 10.93
N GLN A 218 25.92 -3.66 11.86
CA GLN A 218 25.92 -4.92 12.63
C GLN A 218 24.60 -5.18 13.39
N ASN A 219 23.70 -4.19 13.46
CA ASN A 219 22.35 -4.25 14.01
C ASN A 219 21.31 -3.51 13.13
N ALA A 220 21.48 -3.45 11.81
CA ALA A 220 20.41 -2.96 10.94
C ALA A 220 19.24 -3.95 10.96
N TYR A 221 18.22 -3.65 11.74
CA TYR A 221 16.90 -4.21 11.48
C TYR A 221 16.45 -3.63 10.14
N ILE A 222 16.42 -4.44 9.09
CA ILE A 222 15.74 -4.11 7.84
C ILE A 222 14.24 -4.21 8.14
N ILE A 223 13.69 -3.17 8.76
CA ILE A 223 12.25 -2.95 9.00
C ILE A 223 11.59 -2.42 7.72
N ASP A 224 11.84 -3.10 6.60
CA ASP A 224 11.15 -2.82 5.35
C ASP A 224 9.99 -3.82 5.19
N PRO A 225 8.72 -3.38 5.28
CA PRO A 225 7.56 -4.26 5.11
C PRO A 225 7.54 -5.00 3.76
N ALA A 226 8.24 -4.48 2.74
CA ALA A 226 8.35 -5.14 1.43
C ALA A 226 9.42 -6.24 1.37
N LEU A 227 10.31 -6.30 2.36
CA LEU A 227 11.38 -7.30 2.48
C LEU A 227 11.12 -8.28 3.63
N GLU A 228 10.26 -7.91 4.58
CA GLU A 228 9.81 -8.79 5.67
C GLU A 228 8.59 -9.62 5.22
N ILE A 229 8.86 -10.71 4.51
CA ILE A 229 7.85 -11.74 4.24
C ILE A 229 8.04 -12.84 5.29
N THR A 230 7.37 -12.74 6.44
CA THR A 230 7.27 -13.87 7.37
C THR A 230 5.99 -14.63 7.07
N PRO A 231 6.01 -15.67 6.22
CA PRO A 231 4.82 -16.46 5.96
C PRO A 231 4.37 -17.11 7.28
N LYS A 232 3.11 -16.86 7.66
CA LYS A 232 2.49 -17.49 8.83
C LYS A 232 2.39 -18.99 8.53
N LYS A 233 3.30 -19.80 9.10
CA LYS A 233 3.18 -21.26 9.04
C LYS A 233 1.90 -21.63 9.79
N VAL A 234 0.88 -22.06 9.04
CA VAL A 234 -0.24 -22.80 9.61
C VAL A 234 0.34 -24.13 10.11
N LYS A 235 0.16 -24.41 11.41
CA LYS A 235 0.43 -25.72 11.99
C LYS A 235 -0.71 -26.67 11.65
#